data_AF-A0A6N6N2M6-F1
#
_entry.id   AF-A0A6N6N2M6-F1
#
_cell.length_a   1.000
_cell.length_b   1.000
_cell.length_c   1.000
_cell.angle_alpha   90.00
_cell.angle_beta   90.00
_cell.angle_gamma   90.00
#
_symmetry.space_group_name_H-M   'P 1'
#
loop_
_entity.id
_entity.type
_entity.pdbx_description
1 polymer ?
#
loop_
_entity_poly.entity_id
_entity_poly.type
_entity_poly.pdbx_seq_one_letter_code
_entity_poly.pdbx_strand_id
1 'polypeptide(L)'
;MDAVRKKLLKARTGLLLEHPFFGSLCLRMNPVPDPKCATAWTDGRTLAYNPAYVAGLSEAQVKGLMAHTVMHPACQHHVRRRERDAHHWNMACDHAINWVLLDAGIILPPGYLDNPAYHGRSADDIYADLHSHGGEESRPSLTEGEGEAQGELDWDGPVGNMGEHDDPGDDSDSGTGEAGGDGDTPQGASDGETAESGSEQHGDPGGSGEVRDGQNDVEGGASDEGGTDEEWELAMAQAAQQARDMGDLPGSLERLIKEVLNPELDWQELLERFICDRARDDYSWTPPNKRFLHMNLILPSLSNRKLPEVVLAIDTSGSVTDAEMNQFGAEVSGILESFDTTVHVAYCDSTVTGSQSFGRNDLPLELTPEGGGGTDYRPVFEWVEQEGLDPACLVYLTDMECMHFPRCDPEYPVLWARVGGGGNTPPFGDMIDIH
;
A
#
# COMPACT_ATOMS: atom_id res chain seq x y z
N MET A 1 4.76 -36.46 -19.87
CA MET A 1 4.52 -35.23 -19.09
C MET A 1 3.19 -35.37 -18.39
N ASP A 2 3.10 -34.83 -17.19
CA ASP A 2 1.83 -34.70 -16.45
C ASP A 2 0.83 -33.80 -17.19
N ALA A 3 -0.46 -34.06 -17.01
CA ALA A 3 -1.56 -33.32 -17.60
C ALA A 3 -1.61 -31.87 -17.07
N VAL A 4 -1.36 -31.66 -15.77
CA VAL A 4 -1.32 -30.32 -15.17
C VAL A 4 -0.17 -29.50 -15.76
N ARG A 5 1.03 -30.08 -15.84
CA ARG A 5 2.19 -29.44 -16.51
C ARG A 5 1.93 -29.10 -17.98
N LYS A 6 1.17 -29.92 -18.72
CA LYS A 6 0.76 -29.62 -20.11
C LYS A 6 -0.22 -28.42 -20.17
N LYS A 7 -1.11 -28.30 -19.19
CA LYS A 7 -2.10 -27.22 -19.04
C LYS A 7 -1.42 -25.88 -18.75
N LEU A 8 -0.47 -25.86 -17.82
CA LEU A 8 0.37 -24.69 -17.53
C LEU A 8 1.22 -24.27 -18.73
N LEU A 9 1.82 -25.22 -19.45
CA LEU A 9 2.58 -24.92 -20.67
C LEU A 9 1.70 -24.27 -21.74
N LYS A 10 0.49 -24.80 -21.97
CA LYS A 10 -0.52 -24.17 -22.83
C LYS A 10 -0.86 -22.76 -22.39
N ALA A 11 -1.09 -22.53 -21.09
CA ALA A 11 -1.45 -21.22 -20.56
C ALA A 11 -0.35 -20.18 -20.80
N ARG A 12 0.92 -20.52 -20.52
CA ARG A 12 2.08 -19.65 -20.83
C ARG A 12 2.16 -19.33 -22.33
N THR A 13 2.00 -20.32 -23.21
CA THR A 13 1.99 -20.08 -24.66
C THR A 13 0.80 -19.24 -25.12
N GLY A 14 -0.39 -19.42 -24.52
CA GLY A 14 -1.57 -18.60 -24.79
C GLY A 14 -1.37 -17.15 -24.38
N LEU A 15 -0.90 -16.88 -23.15
CA LEU A 15 -0.56 -15.53 -22.69
C LEU A 15 0.45 -14.85 -23.63
N LEU A 16 1.51 -15.54 -24.06
CA LEU A 16 2.51 -14.99 -24.98
C LEU A 16 1.98 -14.64 -26.38
N LEU A 17 0.84 -15.21 -26.79
CA LEU A 17 0.20 -14.98 -28.11
C LEU A 17 -1.03 -14.09 -28.05
N GLU A 18 -1.71 -14.02 -26.90
CA GLU A 18 -3.01 -13.35 -26.73
C GLU A 18 -2.92 -12.10 -25.84
N HIS A 19 -1.95 -12.04 -24.90
CA HIS A 19 -1.72 -10.89 -24.00
C HIS A 19 -0.21 -10.73 -23.69
N PRO A 20 0.61 -10.23 -24.65
CA PRO A 20 2.06 -10.36 -24.61
C PRO A 20 2.76 -9.74 -23.40
N PHE A 21 2.14 -8.72 -22.77
CA PHE A 21 2.60 -8.16 -21.49
C PHE A 21 2.72 -9.25 -20.41
N PHE A 22 1.59 -9.84 -19.98
CA PHE A 22 1.59 -10.90 -18.98
C PHE A 22 2.35 -12.14 -19.48
N GLY A 23 2.31 -12.42 -20.79
CA GLY A 23 3.03 -13.52 -21.42
C GLY A 23 4.54 -13.45 -21.26
N SER A 24 5.15 -12.28 -21.48
CA SER A 24 6.59 -12.04 -21.33
C SER A 24 7.04 -12.13 -19.87
N LEU A 25 6.31 -11.50 -18.93
CA LEU A 25 6.56 -11.63 -17.49
C LEU A 25 6.44 -13.10 -17.04
N CYS A 26 5.42 -13.83 -17.53
CA CYS A 26 5.24 -15.26 -17.31
C CYS A 26 6.38 -16.13 -17.88
N LEU A 27 7.37 -15.61 -18.60
CA LEU A 27 8.58 -16.36 -18.97
C LEU A 27 9.66 -16.33 -17.88
N ARG A 28 9.69 -15.29 -17.03
CA ARG A 28 10.69 -15.14 -15.94
C ARG A 28 10.54 -16.20 -14.84
N MET A 29 9.31 -16.58 -14.50
CA MET A 29 9.03 -17.52 -13.41
C MET A 29 9.00 -18.99 -13.86
N ASN A 30 9.30 -19.93 -12.95
CA ASN A 30 9.22 -21.36 -13.21
C ASN A 30 8.18 -22.04 -12.31
N PRO A 31 7.03 -22.51 -12.84
CA PRO A 31 5.97 -23.13 -12.03
C PRO A 31 6.41 -24.44 -11.33
N VAL A 32 6.36 -24.45 -10.00
CA VAL A 32 6.68 -25.59 -9.11
C VAL A 32 5.39 -26.17 -8.49
N PRO A 33 5.19 -27.51 -8.47
CA PRO A 33 4.03 -28.09 -7.80
C PRO A 33 4.18 -28.08 -6.27
N ASP A 34 3.25 -27.43 -5.57
CA ASP A 34 3.08 -27.49 -4.11
C ASP A 34 1.66 -27.98 -3.74
N PRO A 35 1.50 -29.27 -3.41
CA PRO A 35 0.20 -29.82 -3.00
C PRO A 35 -0.31 -29.35 -1.64
N LYS A 36 0.44 -28.54 -0.86
CA LYS A 36 0.03 -28.06 0.47
C LYS A 36 -0.71 -26.73 0.43
N CYS A 37 -0.39 -25.84 -0.52
CA CYS A 37 -1.12 -24.59 -0.69
C CYS A 37 -2.56 -24.82 -1.17
N ALA A 38 -3.46 -23.85 -0.98
CA ALA A 38 -4.85 -23.98 -1.43
C ALA A 38 -4.95 -24.03 -2.97
N THR A 39 -4.20 -23.16 -3.65
CA THR A 39 -4.45 -22.75 -5.04
C THR A 39 -3.15 -22.56 -5.82
N ALA A 40 -2.47 -21.44 -5.61
CA ALA A 40 -1.14 -21.07 -6.08
C ALA A 40 -0.57 -19.98 -5.15
N TRP A 41 0.74 -19.76 -5.19
CA TRP A 41 1.39 -18.67 -4.44
C TRP A 41 2.69 -18.19 -5.09
N THR A 42 3.16 -17.02 -4.70
CA THR A 42 4.46 -16.47 -5.06
C THR A 42 5.13 -15.69 -3.93
N ASP A 43 6.47 -15.76 -3.90
CA ASP A 43 7.39 -15.01 -3.03
C ASP A 43 8.27 -14.02 -3.84
N GLY A 44 7.88 -13.71 -5.09
CA GLY A 44 8.67 -12.93 -6.05
C GLY A 44 9.68 -13.73 -6.88
N ARG A 45 10.19 -14.86 -6.35
CA ARG A 45 11.20 -15.74 -6.99
C ARG A 45 10.52 -16.99 -7.58
N THR A 46 9.68 -17.62 -6.77
CA THR A 46 8.94 -18.85 -6.99
C THR A 46 7.53 -18.54 -7.51
N LEU A 47 7.03 -19.36 -8.44
CA LEU A 47 5.60 -19.50 -8.69
C LEU A 47 5.22 -20.94 -8.34
N ALA A 48 4.48 -21.14 -7.26
CA ALA A 48 4.05 -22.46 -6.82
C ALA A 48 2.55 -22.68 -7.09
N TYR A 49 2.12 -23.93 -7.30
CA TYR A 49 0.72 -24.25 -7.59
C TYR A 49 0.27 -25.58 -7.00
N ASN A 50 -0.96 -25.66 -6.50
CA ASN A 50 -1.59 -26.92 -6.11
C ASN A 50 -2.01 -27.70 -7.36
N PRO A 51 -1.46 -28.90 -7.63
CA PRO A 51 -1.79 -29.65 -8.84
C PRO A 51 -3.27 -30.08 -8.93
N ALA A 52 -3.94 -30.29 -7.79
CA ALA A 52 -5.36 -30.65 -7.76
C ALA A 52 -6.27 -29.46 -8.08
N TYR A 53 -5.93 -28.26 -7.57
CA TYR A 53 -6.64 -27.03 -7.91
C TYR A 53 -6.51 -26.71 -9.41
N VAL A 54 -5.27 -26.67 -9.92
CA VAL A 54 -4.99 -26.42 -11.35
C VAL A 54 -5.59 -27.50 -12.25
N ALA A 55 -5.78 -28.74 -11.78
CA ALA A 55 -6.49 -29.77 -12.53
C ALA A 55 -7.98 -29.43 -12.76
N GLY A 56 -8.66 -28.86 -11.77
CA GLY A 56 -10.09 -28.53 -11.82
C GLY A 56 -10.49 -27.32 -12.68
N LEU A 57 -9.60 -26.34 -12.85
CA LEU A 57 -9.85 -25.12 -13.63
C LEU A 57 -10.09 -25.37 -15.15
N SER A 58 -10.59 -24.39 -15.89
CA SER A 58 -10.51 -24.40 -17.37
C SER A 58 -9.12 -23.97 -17.88
N GLU A 59 -8.80 -24.20 -19.16
CA GLU A 59 -7.52 -23.71 -19.73
C GLU A 59 -7.44 -22.17 -19.77
N ALA A 60 -8.58 -21.47 -19.86
CA ALA A 60 -8.64 -20.01 -19.74
C ALA A 60 -8.39 -19.53 -18.29
N GLN A 61 -8.98 -20.19 -17.30
CA GLN A 61 -8.74 -19.87 -15.89
C GLN A 61 -7.32 -20.15 -15.43
N VAL A 62 -6.61 -21.10 -16.05
CA VAL A 62 -5.17 -21.28 -15.83
C VAL A 62 -4.34 -20.16 -16.47
N LYS A 63 -4.81 -19.51 -17.56
CA LYS A 63 -4.22 -18.24 -18.01
C LYS A 63 -4.43 -17.13 -16.98
N GLY A 64 -5.64 -16.99 -16.43
CA GLY A 64 -5.94 -16.04 -15.36
C GLY A 64 -5.06 -16.22 -14.12
N LEU A 65 -5.01 -17.44 -13.59
CA LEU A 65 -4.14 -17.82 -12.46
C LEU A 65 -2.67 -17.42 -12.69
N MET A 66 -2.14 -17.66 -13.89
CA MET A 66 -0.76 -17.32 -14.22
C MET A 66 -0.53 -15.82 -14.46
N ALA A 67 -1.50 -15.12 -15.04
CA ALA A 67 -1.44 -13.67 -15.23
C ALA A 67 -1.56 -12.91 -13.88
N HIS A 68 -2.40 -13.38 -12.97
CA HIS A 68 -2.53 -12.87 -11.61
C HIS A 68 -1.25 -13.12 -10.80
N THR A 69 -0.80 -14.37 -10.68
CA THR A 69 0.39 -14.71 -9.88
C THR A 69 1.69 -14.05 -10.34
N VAL A 70 1.82 -13.66 -11.62
CA VAL A 70 3.00 -12.89 -12.08
C VAL A 70 2.92 -11.38 -11.82
N MET A 71 1.74 -10.84 -11.49
CA MET A 71 1.60 -9.41 -11.18
C MET A 71 2.03 -9.04 -9.75
N HIS A 72 1.99 -9.95 -8.76
CA HIS A 72 2.51 -9.65 -7.42
C HIS A 72 4.04 -9.43 -7.37
N PRO A 73 4.88 -10.20 -8.11
CA PRO A 73 6.27 -9.83 -8.34
C PRO A 73 6.40 -8.49 -9.07
N ALA A 74 5.67 -8.32 -10.17
CA ALA A 74 5.78 -7.14 -11.03
C ALA A 74 5.41 -5.84 -10.30
N CYS A 75 4.36 -5.85 -9.47
CA CYS A 75 3.93 -4.71 -8.64
C CYS A 75 4.62 -4.65 -7.26
N GLN A 76 5.68 -5.45 -7.03
CA GLN A 76 6.47 -5.48 -5.79
C GLN A 76 5.65 -5.80 -4.50
N HIS A 77 4.48 -6.44 -4.64
CA HIS A 77 3.58 -6.75 -3.52
C HIS A 77 4.24 -7.65 -2.44
N HIS A 78 5.20 -8.47 -2.85
CA HIS A 78 6.00 -9.38 -2.03
C HIS A 78 7.11 -8.69 -1.19
N VAL A 79 7.35 -7.38 -1.40
CA VAL A 79 8.25 -6.56 -0.56
C VAL A 79 7.53 -5.34 0.05
N ARG A 80 6.43 -4.87 -0.56
CA ARG A 80 5.60 -3.74 -0.09
C ARG A 80 4.84 -4.00 1.23
N ARG A 81 4.67 -5.25 1.69
CA ARG A 81 3.87 -5.56 2.90
C ARG A 81 4.37 -4.86 4.16
N ARG A 82 5.68 -4.91 4.45
CA ARG A 82 6.27 -4.41 5.71
C ARG A 82 5.51 -5.00 6.93
N GLU A 83 5.12 -4.17 7.90
CA GLU A 83 4.41 -4.58 9.13
C GLU A 83 2.88 -4.73 8.95
N ARG A 84 2.35 -4.66 7.72
CA ARG A 84 0.92 -4.78 7.42
C ARG A 84 0.39 -6.20 7.63
N ASP A 85 -0.88 -6.30 8.01
CA ASP A 85 -1.55 -7.60 8.17
C ASP A 85 -1.56 -8.39 6.85
N ALA A 86 -1.15 -9.66 6.91
CA ALA A 86 -0.96 -10.49 5.73
C ALA A 86 -2.27 -10.80 4.98
N HIS A 87 -3.40 -10.91 5.70
CA HIS A 87 -4.70 -11.21 5.11
C HIS A 87 -5.26 -10.00 4.36
N HIS A 88 -5.34 -8.83 5.01
CA HIS A 88 -5.79 -7.60 4.38
C HIS A 88 -4.84 -7.12 3.27
N TRP A 89 -3.52 -7.37 3.40
CA TRP A 89 -2.56 -7.07 2.33
C TRP A 89 -2.78 -7.94 1.09
N ASN A 90 -3.00 -9.25 1.25
CA ASN A 90 -3.37 -10.12 0.13
C ASN A 90 -4.68 -9.65 -0.54
N MET A 91 -5.73 -9.36 0.24
CA MET A 91 -7.00 -8.85 -0.31
C MET A 91 -6.83 -7.54 -1.11
N ALA A 92 -6.00 -6.61 -0.62
CA ALA A 92 -5.75 -5.35 -1.30
C ALA A 92 -4.96 -5.53 -2.61
N CYS A 93 -3.94 -6.40 -2.59
CA CYS A 93 -3.16 -6.78 -3.77
C CYS A 93 -4.04 -7.44 -4.85
N ASP A 94 -4.90 -8.38 -4.44
CA ASP A 94 -5.86 -9.07 -5.31
C ASP A 94 -6.82 -8.08 -5.97
N HIS A 95 -7.42 -7.18 -5.18
CA HIS A 95 -8.31 -6.16 -5.69
C HIS A 95 -7.62 -5.22 -6.69
N ALA A 96 -6.37 -4.81 -6.44
CA ALA A 96 -5.58 -3.98 -7.36
C ALA A 96 -5.23 -4.69 -8.69
N ILE A 97 -4.99 -6.01 -8.66
CA ILE A 97 -4.61 -6.81 -9.84
C ILE A 97 -5.83 -7.27 -10.65
N ASN A 98 -6.88 -7.74 -9.99
CA ASN A 98 -7.97 -8.48 -10.65
C ASN A 98 -8.77 -7.62 -11.63
N TRP A 99 -9.04 -6.35 -11.31
CA TRP A 99 -9.78 -5.45 -12.23
C TRP A 99 -8.99 -5.19 -13.52
N VAL A 100 -7.66 -5.09 -13.46
CA VAL A 100 -6.80 -4.92 -14.65
C VAL A 100 -6.82 -6.16 -15.54
N LEU A 101 -6.85 -7.35 -14.95
CA LEU A 101 -6.95 -8.60 -15.69
C LEU A 101 -8.34 -8.76 -16.33
N LEU A 102 -9.41 -8.36 -15.64
CA LEU A 102 -10.77 -8.39 -16.17
C LEU A 102 -10.96 -7.37 -17.32
N ASP A 103 -10.40 -6.17 -17.22
CA ASP A 103 -10.39 -5.16 -18.30
C ASP A 103 -9.54 -5.62 -19.50
N ALA A 104 -8.45 -6.36 -19.26
CA ALA A 104 -7.69 -7.06 -20.30
C ALA A 104 -8.43 -8.29 -20.91
N GLY A 105 -9.64 -8.61 -20.45
CA GLY A 105 -10.45 -9.74 -20.94
C GLY A 105 -9.99 -11.12 -20.45
N ILE A 106 -9.12 -11.18 -19.43
CA ILE A 106 -8.57 -12.42 -18.88
C ILE A 106 -9.56 -13.03 -17.88
N ILE A 107 -9.86 -14.33 -18.07
CA ILE A 107 -10.81 -15.07 -17.23
C ILE A 107 -10.10 -15.59 -15.97
N LEU A 108 -10.49 -15.07 -14.80
CA LEU A 108 -9.94 -15.43 -13.49
C LEU A 108 -10.49 -16.75 -12.92
N PRO A 109 -9.77 -17.42 -12.00
CA PRO A 109 -10.24 -18.59 -11.25
C PRO A 109 -11.51 -18.28 -10.41
N PRO A 110 -12.34 -19.27 -10.05
CA PRO A 110 -13.54 -19.03 -9.27
C PRO A 110 -13.20 -18.63 -7.84
N GLY A 111 -13.77 -17.53 -7.36
CA GLY A 111 -13.52 -16.95 -6.03
C GLY A 111 -12.89 -15.55 -6.06
N TYR A 112 -12.45 -15.07 -7.23
CA TYR A 112 -11.69 -13.82 -7.36
C TYR A 112 -12.33 -12.62 -6.66
N LEU A 113 -11.49 -11.83 -5.98
CA LEU A 113 -11.87 -10.57 -5.35
C LEU A 113 -11.95 -9.47 -6.40
N ASP A 114 -13.15 -8.97 -6.65
CA ASP A 114 -13.41 -7.78 -7.46
C ASP A 114 -14.42 -6.87 -6.75
N ASN A 115 -14.08 -5.59 -6.61
CA ASN A 115 -14.93 -4.57 -6.03
C ASN A 115 -14.81 -3.30 -6.90
N PRO A 116 -15.89 -2.88 -7.59
CA PRO A 116 -15.88 -1.68 -8.43
C PRO A 116 -15.45 -0.39 -7.71
N ALA A 117 -15.55 -0.31 -6.38
CA ALA A 117 -15.06 0.84 -5.60
C ALA A 117 -13.52 0.92 -5.49
N TYR A 118 -12.82 -0.14 -5.89
CA TYR A 118 -11.36 -0.27 -5.85
C TYR A 118 -10.71 -0.21 -7.25
N HIS A 119 -11.49 -0.07 -8.32
CA HIS A 119 -11.00 -0.02 -9.71
C HIS A 119 -10.12 1.23 -9.94
N GLY A 120 -8.82 1.01 -10.14
CA GLY A 120 -7.85 2.10 -10.39
C GLY A 120 -7.28 2.75 -9.13
N ARG A 121 -7.40 2.12 -7.96
CA ARG A 121 -6.69 2.48 -6.73
C ARG A 121 -5.48 1.57 -6.51
N SER A 122 -4.47 2.05 -5.80
CA SER A 122 -3.28 1.25 -5.47
C SER A 122 -3.59 0.18 -4.42
N ALA A 123 -2.73 -0.84 -4.30
CA ALA A 123 -2.82 -1.82 -3.22
C ALA A 123 -2.69 -1.17 -1.82
N ASP A 124 -1.94 -0.06 -1.72
CA ASP A 124 -1.75 0.70 -0.49
C ASP A 124 -3.04 1.45 -0.09
N ASP A 125 -3.72 2.10 -1.04
CA ASP A 125 -5.02 2.77 -0.82
C ASP A 125 -6.11 1.80 -0.38
N ILE A 126 -6.15 0.62 -1.02
CA ILE A 126 -7.16 -0.41 -0.75
C ILE A 126 -6.89 -1.03 0.62
N TYR A 127 -5.62 -1.24 0.99
CA TYR A 127 -5.26 -1.70 2.34
C TYR A 127 -5.71 -0.70 3.41
N ALA A 128 -5.48 0.60 3.22
CA ALA A 128 -5.89 1.64 4.18
C ALA A 128 -7.42 1.68 4.39
N ASP A 129 -8.18 1.46 3.32
CA ASP A 129 -9.65 1.42 3.33
C ASP A 129 -10.20 0.16 4.02
N LEU A 130 -9.65 -1.01 3.69
CA LEU A 130 -9.97 -2.27 4.35
C LEU A 130 -9.63 -2.22 5.86
N HIS A 131 -8.49 -1.62 6.22
CA HIS A 131 -8.03 -1.53 7.60
C HIS A 131 -8.84 -0.51 8.43
N SER A 132 -9.31 0.59 7.82
CA SER A 132 -10.15 1.58 8.51
C SER A 132 -11.60 1.10 8.70
N HIS A 133 -12.18 0.40 7.73
CA HIS A 133 -13.52 -0.19 7.85
C HIS A 133 -13.56 -1.51 8.66
N GLY A 134 -12.42 -2.20 8.82
CA GLY A 134 -12.29 -3.43 9.60
C GLY A 134 -12.66 -3.30 11.10
N GLY A 135 -12.89 -2.09 11.61
CA GLY A 135 -13.41 -1.84 12.95
C GLY A 135 -14.93 -2.01 13.11
N GLU A 136 -15.73 -1.90 12.04
CA GLU A 136 -17.21 -1.80 12.14
C GLU A 136 -18.02 -2.87 11.36
N GLU A 137 -17.41 -3.89 10.75
CA GLU A 137 -18.13 -5.07 10.22
C GLU A 137 -18.66 -6.02 11.33
N SER A 138 -19.18 -5.44 12.42
CA SER A 138 -19.84 -6.15 13.52
C SER A 138 -21.35 -6.26 13.32
N ARG A 139 -21.72 -7.28 12.54
CA ARG A 139 -23.05 -7.95 12.48
C ARG A 139 -24.13 -7.18 11.68
N PRO A 140 -24.98 -7.89 10.90
CA PRO A 140 -26.08 -7.26 10.19
C PRO A 140 -27.12 -6.71 11.18
N SER A 141 -27.25 -5.38 11.22
CA SER A 141 -28.28 -4.69 11.98
C SER A 141 -29.66 -4.94 11.36
N LEU A 142 -30.53 -5.67 12.07
CA LEU A 142 -31.94 -5.76 11.73
C LEU A 142 -32.59 -4.41 12.06
N THR A 143 -32.93 -3.64 11.02
CA THR A 143 -33.64 -2.37 11.17
C THR A 143 -35.08 -2.61 11.62
N GLU A 144 -35.39 -2.23 12.85
CA GLU A 144 -36.77 -2.19 13.37
C GLU A 144 -37.57 -1.11 12.61
N GLY A 145 -38.34 -1.53 11.61
CA GLY A 145 -39.27 -0.70 10.86
C GLY A 145 -40.70 -1.17 11.05
N GLU A 146 -41.45 -0.54 11.96
CA GLU A 146 -42.86 -0.85 12.17
C GLU A 146 -43.69 -0.50 10.94
N GLY A 147 -44.38 -1.50 10.37
CA GLY A 147 -45.30 -1.35 9.23
C GLY A 147 -46.40 -2.40 9.32
N GLU A 148 -47.66 -1.95 9.36
CA GLU A 148 -48.79 -2.81 9.75
C GLU A 148 -49.18 -3.85 8.69
N ALA A 149 -49.72 -4.98 9.16
CA ALA A 149 -49.99 -6.16 8.36
C ALA A 149 -51.37 -6.17 7.68
N GLN A 150 -51.45 -6.86 6.53
CA GLN A 150 -52.57 -7.75 6.18
C GLN A 150 -52.22 -8.66 4.99
N GLY A 151 -52.46 -9.96 5.12
CA GLY A 151 -52.14 -10.96 4.09
C GLY A 151 -52.04 -12.38 4.66
N GLU A 152 -53.19 -12.96 5.05
CA GLU A 152 -53.27 -14.36 5.49
C GLU A 152 -52.93 -15.33 4.35
N LEU A 153 -52.35 -16.48 4.68
CA LEU A 153 -52.78 -17.78 4.13
C LEU A 153 -52.27 -18.94 5.01
N ASP A 154 -53.13 -19.93 5.19
CA ASP A 154 -52.96 -21.05 6.12
C ASP A 154 -52.07 -22.18 5.57
N TRP A 155 -51.44 -22.95 6.46
CA TRP A 155 -50.83 -24.24 6.10
C TRP A 155 -50.93 -25.28 7.23
N ASP A 156 -52.04 -26.00 7.24
CA ASP A 156 -52.26 -27.17 8.10
C ASP A 156 -51.27 -28.32 7.78
N GLY A 157 -50.66 -28.87 8.82
CA GLY A 157 -49.85 -30.09 8.74
C GLY A 157 -50.56 -31.29 9.40
N PRO A 158 -50.43 -32.52 8.87
CA PRO A 158 -50.98 -33.71 9.53
C PRO A 158 -50.02 -34.25 10.60
N VAL A 159 -50.51 -34.46 11.82
CA VAL A 159 -49.78 -35.12 12.92
C VAL A 159 -50.47 -36.43 13.30
N GLY A 160 -49.70 -37.52 13.41
CA GLY A 160 -50.16 -38.83 13.90
C GLY A 160 -49.31 -39.97 13.32
N ASN A 161 -49.09 -41.09 14.02
CA ASN A 161 -49.42 -41.43 15.41
C ASN A 161 -48.41 -42.48 15.94
N MET A 162 -48.36 -42.69 17.25
CA MET A 162 -47.52 -43.72 17.89
C MET A 162 -47.98 -45.16 17.56
N GLY A 163 -47.04 -46.10 17.57
CA GLY A 163 -47.26 -47.55 17.52
C GLY A 163 -45.98 -48.32 17.88
N GLU A 164 -46.07 -49.32 18.75
CA GLU A 164 -44.95 -50.09 19.32
C GLU A 164 -44.89 -51.52 18.74
N HIS A 165 -43.76 -52.22 18.99
CA HIS A 165 -43.56 -53.69 18.86
C HIS A 165 -43.65 -54.29 17.43
N ASP A 166 -42.90 -55.31 17.01
CA ASP A 166 -42.08 -56.35 17.69
C ASP A 166 -40.80 -56.74 16.89
N ASP A 167 -39.88 -57.46 17.53
CA ASP A 167 -38.80 -58.28 16.92
C ASP A 167 -39.10 -59.78 17.14
N PRO A 168 -38.73 -60.69 16.22
CA PRO A 168 -37.80 -61.76 16.63
C PRO A 168 -36.86 -62.32 15.52
N GLY A 169 -35.55 -62.17 15.72
CA GLY A 169 -34.60 -63.27 16.07
C GLY A 169 -34.09 -64.31 15.03
N ASP A 170 -32.86 -64.82 15.32
CA ASP A 170 -32.18 -66.05 14.83
C ASP A 170 -31.84 -66.18 13.30
N ASP A 171 -30.79 -66.88 12.82
CA ASP A 171 -29.54 -67.55 13.30
C ASP A 171 -28.78 -68.06 12.01
N SER A 172 -27.48 -68.46 11.87
CA SER A 172 -26.30 -68.74 12.73
C SER A 172 -24.97 -68.61 11.92
N ASP A 173 -23.80 -68.69 12.61
CA ASP A 173 -22.49 -69.23 12.15
C ASP A 173 -21.65 -68.53 11.04
N SER A 174 -20.29 -68.57 11.01
CA SER A 174 -19.20 -68.57 12.02
C SER A 174 -17.86 -68.20 11.33
N GLY A 175 -16.80 -67.81 12.07
CA GLY A 175 -15.53 -67.38 11.40
C GLY A 175 -14.31 -66.93 12.22
N THR A 176 -14.18 -67.31 13.50
CA THR A 176 -12.99 -67.26 14.41
C THR A 176 -11.70 -66.51 14.01
N GLY A 177 -11.22 -65.61 14.89
CA GLY A 177 -9.83 -65.09 14.87
C GLY A 177 -9.45 -64.18 16.05
N GLU A 178 -8.85 -64.74 17.10
CA GLU A 178 -8.27 -64.03 18.27
C GLU A 178 -6.87 -63.46 17.90
N ALA A 179 -6.19 -62.54 18.62
CA ALA A 179 -6.36 -61.85 19.92
C ALA A 179 -5.67 -60.45 19.80
N GLY A 180 -5.69 -59.49 20.73
CA GLY A 180 -6.26 -59.36 22.08
C GLY A 180 -5.33 -58.51 22.99
N GLY A 181 -5.88 -57.67 23.88
CA GLY A 181 -5.08 -56.92 24.87
C GLY A 181 -5.60 -55.51 25.23
N ASP A 182 -6.40 -55.42 26.29
CA ASP A 182 -6.73 -54.15 26.98
C ASP A 182 -5.53 -53.61 27.80
N GLY A 183 -5.47 -52.29 28.05
CA GLY A 183 -4.24 -51.67 28.59
C GLY A 183 -4.33 -50.31 29.30
N ASP A 184 -5.52 -49.88 29.75
CA ASP A 184 -5.79 -48.83 30.76
C ASP A 184 -5.22 -47.39 30.59
N THR A 185 -6.08 -46.39 30.80
CA THR A 185 -5.74 -44.95 30.83
C THR A 185 -5.83 -44.39 32.25
N PRO A 186 -4.77 -43.75 32.79
CA PRO A 186 -4.89 -42.83 33.91
C PRO A 186 -5.03 -41.38 33.41
N GLN A 187 -6.13 -40.71 33.77
CA GLN A 187 -6.23 -39.25 33.63
C GLN A 187 -5.28 -38.58 34.63
N GLY A 188 -4.37 -37.74 34.14
CA GLY A 188 -3.55 -36.84 34.95
C GLY A 188 -3.69 -35.42 34.44
N ALA A 189 -4.35 -34.55 35.21
CA ALA A 189 -4.38 -33.12 34.90
C ALA A 189 -3.06 -32.47 35.35
N SER A 190 -2.45 -31.70 34.45
CA SER A 190 -1.36 -30.78 34.77
C SER A 190 -1.54 -29.54 33.90
N ASP A 191 -1.74 -28.39 34.53
CA ASP A 191 -1.79 -27.11 33.85
C ASP A 191 -0.45 -26.88 33.11
N GLY A 192 -0.55 -26.58 31.82
CA GLY A 192 0.59 -26.30 30.94
C GLY A 192 0.26 -25.05 30.14
N GLU A 193 1.06 -24.01 30.33
CA GLU A 193 0.82 -22.68 29.79
C GLU A 193 0.75 -22.72 28.25
N THR A 194 -0.40 -22.33 27.69
CA THR A 194 -0.55 -22.14 26.24
C THR A 194 0.19 -20.88 25.83
N ALA A 195 1.48 -21.04 25.52
CA ALA A 195 2.22 -20.02 24.78
C ALA A 195 1.54 -19.82 23.42
N GLU A 196 0.97 -18.64 23.19
CA GLU A 196 0.37 -18.25 21.92
C GLU A 196 1.47 -18.04 20.87
N SER A 197 1.98 -19.15 20.33
CA SER A 197 2.73 -19.16 19.08
C SER A 197 1.76 -18.81 17.96
N GLY A 198 1.57 -17.52 17.69
CA GLY A 198 0.71 -17.01 16.63
C GLY A 198 1.08 -17.61 15.28
N SER A 199 0.30 -18.58 14.83
CA SER A 199 0.40 -19.13 13.48
C SER A 199 -0.26 -18.16 12.52
N GLU A 200 0.54 -17.43 11.73
CA GLU A 200 0.05 -16.62 10.62
C GLU A 200 -0.86 -17.47 9.74
N GLN A 201 -2.11 -17.02 9.53
CA GLN A 201 -3.10 -17.76 8.74
C GLN A 201 -2.85 -17.53 7.25
N HIS A 202 -1.83 -18.22 6.72
CA HIS A 202 -1.61 -18.34 5.29
C HIS A 202 -2.87 -18.84 4.58
N GLY A 203 -3.33 -18.08 3.59
CA GLY A 203 -4.53 -18.38 2.82
C GLY A 203 -4.66 -17.48 1.61
N ASP A 204 -5.38 -17.97 0.61
CA ASP A 204 -5.75 -17.25 -0.60
C ASP A 204 -7.25 -16.91 -0.50
N PRO A 205 -7.63 -15.70 -0.01
CA PRO A 205 -9.03 -15.33 0.18
C PRO A 205 -9.78 -15.16 -1.15
N GLY A 206 -9.07 -14.85 -2.24
CA GLY A 206 -9.64 -14.68 -3.59
C GLY A 206 -9.59 -15.93 -4.46
N GLY A 207 -9.07 -17.05 -3.98
CA GLY A 207 -8.83 -18.26 -4.80
C GLY A 207 -7.98 -18.01 -6.06
N SER A 208 -7.26 -16.89 -6.12
CA SER A 208 -6.61 -16.36 -7.33
C SER A 208 -5.09 -16.46 -7.29
N GLY A 209 -4.49 -16.50 -6.10
CA GLY A 209 -3.06 -16.70 -5.86
C GLY A 209 -2.55 -15.91 -4.65
N GLU A 210 -2.01 -16.58 -3.63
CA GLU A 210 -1.45 -15.92 -2.45
C GLU A 210 -0.11 -15.22 -2.77
N VAL A 211 0.04 -13.95 -2.37
CA VAL A 211 1.36 -13.30 -2.26
C VAL A 211 1.93 -13.52 -0.86
N ARG A 212 3.18 -13.96 -0.83
CA ARG A 212 4.01 -14.13 0.35
C ARG A 212 5.20 -13.18 0.29
N ASP A 213 5.77 -12.86 1.44
CA ASP A 213 6.95 -12.02 1.52
C ASP A 213 8.16 -12.71 0.88
N GLY A 214 9.01 -11.94 0.21
CA GLY A 214 10.29 -12.43 -0.32
C GLY A 214 11.23 -12.90 0.79
N GLN A 215 11.87 -14.05 0.60
CA GLN A 215 12.86 -14.57 1.55
C GLN A 215 14.15 -13.74 1.49
N ASN A 216 14.37 -12.91 2.51
CA ASN A 216 15.65 -12.24 2.76
C ASN A 216 16.67 -13.24 3.30
N ASP A 217 17.38 -13.93 2.40
CA ASP A 217 18.36 -14.98 2.70
C ASP A 217 19.59 -14.48 3.48
N VAL A 218 19.46 -14.44 4.81
CA VAL A 218 20.62 -14.54 5.71
C VAL A 218 20.95 -16.03 5.86
N GLU A 219 22.15 -16.43 5.44
CA GLU A 219 22.71 -17.81 5.40
C GLU A 219 22.44 -18.68 4.15
N GLY A 220 22.75 -18.14 2.97
CA GLY A 220 23.69 -18.81 2.05
C GLY A 220 23.32 -20.16 1.41
N GLY A 221 22.48 -20.12 0.36
CA GLY A 221 22.29 -21.23 -0.59
C GLY A 221 22.31 -20.74 -2.04
N ALA A 222 23.23 -21.23 -2.87
CA ALA A 222 23.39 -20.74 -4.25
C ALA A 222 22.38 -21.37 -5.23
N SER A 223 21.22 -20.71 -5.41
CA SER A 223 20.34 -20.88 -6.59
C SER A 223 19.76 -19.52 -6.99
N ASP A 224 20.54 -18.78 -7.78
CA ASP A 224 20.33 -17.37 -8.09
C ASP A 224 19.45 -17.19 -9.35
N GLU A 225 18.22 -17.73 -9.29
CA GLU A 225 17.21 -17.67 -10.38
C GLU A 225 15.94 -16.87 -9.98
N GLY A 226 16.02 -16.09 -8.89
CA GLY A 226 14.97 -15.14 -8.50
C GLY A 226 15.49 -13.72 -8.65
N GLY A 227 15.00 -12.99 -9.66
CA GLY A 227 15.46 -11.64 -9.99
C GLY A 227 15.12 -10.61 -8.91
N THR A 228 15.95 -9.58 -8.81
CA THR A 228 15.75 -8.43 -7.89
C THR A 228 14.58 -7.56 -8.32
N ASP A 229 14.15 -6.65 -7.44
CA ASP A 229 13.11 -5.65 -7.74
C ASP A 229 13.44 -4.82 -9.00
N GLU A 230 14.70 -4.38 -9.13
CA GLU A 230 15.24 -3.71 -10.33
C GLU A 230 15.04 -4.52 -11.62
N GLU A 231 15.17 -5.86 -11.57
CA GLU A 231 14.89 -6.69 -12.74
C GLU A 231 13.40 -6.80 -13.05
N TRP A 232 12.53 -6.74 -12.04
CA TRP A 232 11.08 -6.78 -12.24
C TRP A 232 10.56 -5.47 -12.82
N GLU A 233 11.08 -4.32 -12.38
CA GLU A 233 10.86 -3.01 -13.02
C GLU A 233 11.31 -3.01 -14.47
N LEU A 234 12.56 -3.43 -14.74
CA LEU A 234 13.11 -3.51 -16.09
C LEU A 234 12.30 -4.47 -16.98
N ALA A 235 11.84 -5.59 -16.44
CA ALA A 235 10.99 -6.53 -17.15
C ALA A 235 9.59 -5.96 -17.42
N MET A 236 8.99 -5.24 -16.47
CA MET A 236 7.71 -4.55 -16.69
C MET A 236 7.84 -3.47 -17.76
N ALA A 237 8.89 -2.66 -17.75
CA ALA A 237 9.14 -1.64 -18.77
C ALA A 237 9.29 -2.25 -20.18
N GLN A 238 10.01 -3.37 -20.29
CA GLN A 238 10.16 -4.11 -21.56
C GLN A 238 8.83 -4.74 -22.02
N ALA A 239 8.09 -5.37 -21.11
CA ALA A 239 6.78 -5.95 -21.38
C ALA A 239 5.76 -4.88 -21.83
N ALA A 240 5.77 -3.72 -21.18
CA ALA A 240 4.92 -2.57 -21.49
C ALA A 240 5.21 -2.02 -22.89
N GLN A 241 6.48 -1.84 -23.24
CA GLN A 241 6.85 -1.39 -24.59
C GLN A 241 6.46 -2.43 -25.65
N GLN A 242 6.70 -3.72 -25.39
CA GLN A 242 6.31 -4.79 -26.30
C GLN A 242 4.78 -4.82 -26.56
N ALA A 243 3.96 -4.61 -25.52
CA ALA A 243 2.50 -4.55 -25.67
C ALA A 243 2.03 -3.27 -26.38
N ARG A 244 2.65 -2.10 -26.11
CA ARG A 244 2.41 -0.84 -26.84
C ARG A 244 2.69 -1.00 -28.33
N ASP A 245 3.82 -1.62 -28.70
CA ASP A 245 4.22 -1.84 -30.10
C ASP A 245 3.24 -2.75 -30.87
N MET A 246 2.44 -3.57 -30.17
CA MET A 246 1.38 -4.41 -30.74
C MET A 246 -0.03 -3.81 -30.60
N GLY A 247 -0.20 -2.69 -29.90
CA GLY A 247 -1.51 -2.07 -29.64
C GLY A 247 -2.39 -2.83 -28.64
N ASP A 248 -1.79 -3.68 -27.81
CA ASP A 248 -2.47 -4.60 -26.87
C ASP A 248 -2.22 -4.18 -25.40
N LEU A 249 -2.27 -2.88 -25.12
CA LEU A 249 -2.13 -2.33 -23.76
C LEU A 249 -3.42 -1.62 -23.33
N PRO A 250 -4.23 -2.24 -22.44
CA PRO A 250 -5.39 -1.60 -21.84
C PRO A 250 -5.02 -0.36 -21.02
N GLY A 251 -5.92 0.64 -20.99
CA GLY A 251 -5.74 1.86 -20.20
C GLY A 251 -5.86 1.67 -18.68
N SER A 252 -6.32 0.50 -18.23
CA SER A 252 -6.17 0.03 -16.86
C SER A 252 -4.72 -0.30 -16.55
N LEU A 253 -4.15 -1.20 -17.36
CA LEU A 253 -2.79 -1.70 -17.25
C LEU A 253 -1.75 -0.58 -17.43
N GLU A 254 -1.96 0.38 -18.34
CA GLU A 254 -1.07 1.53 -18.48
C GLU A 254 -1.01 2.40 -17.21
N ARG A 255 -2.10 2.53 -16.46
CA ARG A 255 -2.10 3.26 -15.17
C ARG A 255 -1.33 2.48 -14.10
N LEU A 256 -1.56 1.18 -13.97
CA LEU A 256 -0.82 0.33 -13.03
C LEU A 256 0.68 0.28 -13.34
N ILE A 257 1.07 0.27 -14.62
CA ILE A 257 2.48 0.35 -15.05
C ILE A 257 3.10 1.70 -14.68
N LYS A 258 2.34 2.80 -14.74
CA LYS A 258 2.82 4.10 -14.27
C LYS A 258 3.03 4.09 -12.75
N GLU A 259 2.04 3.64 -11.97
CA GLU A 259 2.13 3.50 -10.50
C GLU A 259 3.41 2.74 -10.06
N VAL A 260 3.81 1.72 -10.81
CA VAL A 260 4.96 0.87 -10.46
C VAL A 260 6.31 1.39 -10.99
N LEU A 261 6.37 1.94 -12.21
CA LEU A 261 7.65 2.41 -12.79
C LEU A 261 7.96 3.87 -12.45
N ASN A 262 6.92 4.67 -12.29
CA ASN A 262 6.95 6.04 -11.80
C ASN A 262 6.00 6.10 -10.60
N PRO A 263 6.31 5.46 -9.46
CA PRO A 263 5.57 5.73 -8.23
C PRO A 263 5.67 7.23 -8.00
N GLU A 264 4.52 7.91 -8.03
CA GLU A 264 4.44 9.31 -7.65
C GLU A 264 4.88 9.35 -6.19
N LEU A 265 6.11 9.82 -5.97
CA LEU A 265 6.62 10.05 -4.62
C LEU A 265 5.64 10.99 -3.98
N ASP A 266 4.96 10.52 -2.94
CA ASP A 266 4.03 11.35 -2.20
C ASP A 266 4.85 12.44 -1.50
N TRP A 267 5.00 13.55 -2.21
CA TRP A 267 5.74 14.70 -1.75
C TRP A 267 4.99 15.40 -0.62
N GLN A 268 3.70 15.10 -0.40
CA GLN A 268 2.94 15.47 0.79
C GLN A 268 3.44 14.65 1.98
N GLU A 269 3.56 13.32 1.88
CA GLU A 269 4.16 12.48 2.95
C GLU A 269 5.62 12.89 3.22
N LEU A 270 6.42 13.16 2.18
CA LEU A 270 7.82 13.58 2.34
C LEU A 270 7.94 14.97 2.98
N LEU A 271 7.08 15.93 2.61
CA LEU A 271 7.03 17.27 3.18
C LEU A 271 6.47 17.27 4.60
N GLU A 272 5.41 16.50 4.87
CA GLU A 272 4.88 16.30 6.22
C GLU A 272 5.96 15.67 7.09
N ARG A 273 6.62 14.58 6.67
CA ARG A 273 7.70 13.97 7.43
C ARG A 273 8.85 14.94 7.66
N PHE A 274 9.28 15.69 6.64
CA PHE A 274 10.34 16.68 6.77
C PHE A 274 10.00 17.78 7.78
N ILE A 275 8.76 18.27 7.81
CA ILE A 275 8.29 19.28 8.78
C ILE A 275 8.10 18.66 10.18
N CYS A 276 7.49 17.48 10.27
CA CYS A 276 7.25 16.74 11.52
C CYS A 276 8.55 16.33 12.24
N ASP A 277 9.58 15.88 11.51
CA ASP A 277 10.88 15.50 12.10
C ASP A 277 11.62 16.69 12.72
N ARG A 278 11.29 17.93 12.33
CA ARG A 278 11.78 19.18 12.93
C ARG A 278 10.84 19.74 14.01
N ALA A 279 9.60 19.25 14.12
CA ALA A 279 8.64 19.61 15.17
C ALA A 279 8.96 18.98 16.56
N ARG A 280 10.24 18.90 16.93
CA ARG A 280 10.73 18.21 18.15
C ARG A 280 10.51 18.99 19.42
N ASP A 281 9.38 18.72 20.06
CA ASP A 281 8.98 19.23 21.36
C ASP A 281 9.66 18.46 22.52
N ASP A 282 10.99 18.56 22.64
CA ASP A 282 11.77 17.89 23.72
C ASP A 282 11.67 18.64 25.07
N TYR A 283 10.52 18.49 25.73
CA TYR A 283 10.31 18.66 27.18
C TYR A 283 10.89 19.95 27.83
N SER A 284 10.15 21.05 27.80
CA SER A 284 10.56 22.26 28.50
C SER A 284 10.55 22.10 30.04
N TRP A 285 11.73 22.15 30.63
CA TRP A 285 11.94 22.18 32.08
C TRP A 285 11.60 23.54 32.72
N THR A 286 11.36 24.59 31.92
CA THR A 286 11.14 25.96 32.41
C THR A 286 9.98 26.64 31.67
N PRO A 287 8.82 26.90 32.33
CA PRO A 287 8.50 26.62 33.73
C PRO A 287 8.17 25.13 33.98
N PRO A 288 8.61 24.54 35.11
CA PRO A 288 8.32 23.15 35.44
C PRO A 288 6.83 22.92 35.74
N ASN A 289 6.37 21.68 35.59
CA ASN A 289 4.94 21.33 35.64
C ASN A 289 4.33 21.59 37.03
N LYS A 290 3.57 22.70 37.13
CA LYS A 290 2.98 23.20 38.39
C LYS A 290 2.06 22.20 39.10
N ARG A 291 1.53 21.18 38.42
CA ARG A 291 0.69 20.13 39.04
C ARG A 291 1.51 19.28 40.03
N PHE A 292 2.79 19.05 39.77
CA PHE A 292 3.64 18.12 40.53
C PHE A 292 4.54 18.78 41.58
N LEU A 293 4.72 20.11 41.53
CA LEU A 293 5.54 20.88 42.49
C LEU A 293 5.13 20.64 43.96
N HIS A 294 3.83 20.40 44.23
CA HIS A 294 3.34 20.15 45.58
C HIS A 294 3.84 18.83 46.21
N MET A 295 4.40 17.92 45.39
CA MET A 295 5.02 16.66 45.82
C MET A 295 6.56 16.73 45.79
N ASN A 296 7.15 17.93 45.71
CA ASN A 296 8.60 18.16 45.51
C ASN A 296 9.17 17.54 44.21
N LEU A 297 8.32 17.15 43.26
CA LEU A 297 8.74 16.61 41.97
C LEU A 297 8.89 17.74 40.95
N ILE A 298 10.12 17.98 40.51
CA ILE A 298 10.43 18.80 39.34
C ILE A 298 10.34 17.89 38.12
N LEU A 299 9.21 17.96 37.41
CA LEU A 299 9.01 17.32 36.12
C LEU A 299 8.93 18.40 35.03
N PRO A 300 9.42 18.11 33.80
CA PRO A 300 9.27 19.03 32.70
C PRO A 300 7.79 19.28 32.41
N SER A 301 7.48 20.46 31.90
CA SER A 301 6.23 20.68 31.19
C SER A 301 6.27 19.93 29.87
N LEU A 302 5.13 19.34 29.50
CA LEU A 302 4.83 19.19 28.08
C LEU A 302 4.70 20.61 27.54
N SER A 303 5.57 20.95 26.60
CA SER A 303 5.37 22.10 25.74
C SER A 303 4.13 21.86 24.87
N ASN A 304 3.57 22.93 24.32
CA ASN A 304 2.59 22.81 23.25
C ASN A 304 3.38 22.67 21.95
N ARG A 305 2.91 21.81 21.02
CA ARG A 305 3.47 21.64 19.68
C ARG A 305 3.48 22.95 18.90
N LYS A 306 4.53 23.73 19.14
CA LYS A 306 4.90 24.93 18.41
C LYS A 306 6.11 24.57 17.58
N LEU A 307 5.85 24.31 16.30
CA LEU A 307 6.88 24.53 15.30
C LEU A 307 7.39 25.98 15.47
N PRO A 308 8.70 26.23 15.40
CA PRO A 308 9.22 27.54 15.05
C PRO A 308 8.65 28.00 13.70
N GLU A 309 8.91 29.25 13.36
CA GLU A 309 8.38 29.87 12.13
C GLU A 309 8.90 29.12 10.89
N VAL A 310 8.11 29.02 9.83
CA VAL A 310 8.50 28.31 8.59
C VAL A 310 8.64 29.33 7.47
N VAL A 311 9.73 29.24 6.70
CA VAL A 311 9.91 30.07 5.51
C VAL A 311 9.59 29.26 4.26
N LEU A 312 8.70 29.77 3.43
CA LEU A 312 8.42 29.26 2.10
C LEU A 312 8.93 30.26 1.06
N ALA A 313 9.88 29.86 0.24
CA ALA A 313 10.31 30.59 -0.94
C ALA A 313 9.58 30.07 -2.18
N ILE A 314 9.00 30.98 -2.96
CA ILE A 314 8.34 30.69 -4.23
C ILE A 314 9.10 31.40 -5.33
N ASP A 315 9.68 30.63 -6.24
CA ASP A 315 10.26 31.11 -7.49
C ASP A 315 9.14 31.59 -8.42
N THR A 316 9.21 32.87 -8.80
CA THR A 316 8.28 33.55 -9.70
C THR A 316 8.90 33.87 -11.06
N SER A 317 10.07 33.28 -11.36
CA SER A 317 10.56 33.21 -12.73
C SER A 317 9.61 32.36 -13.58
N GLY A 318 9.46 32.71 -14.86
CA GLY A 318 8.31 32.32 -15.70
C GLY A 318 8.21 30.84 -16.12
N SER A 319 8.86 29.93 -15.40
CA SER A 319 8.78 28.48 -15.59
C SER A 319 7.66 27.84 -14.77
N VAL A 320 7.38 28.34 -13.56
CA VAL A 320 6.37 27.77 -12.64
C VAL A 320 4.99 28.33 -13.00
N THR A 321 3.98 27.47 -13.11
CA THR A 321 2.62 27.87 -13.49
C THR A 321 1.72 28.18 -12.29
N ASP A 322 0.68 28.98 -12.52
CA ASP A 322 -0.38 29.25 -11.53
C ASP A 322 -1.03 27.96 -10.98
N ALA A 323 -1.09 26.89 -11.77
CA ALA A 323 -1.66 25.62 -11.33
C ALA A 323 -0.77 24.92 -10.29
N GLU A 324 0.53 24.80 -10.58
CA GLU A 324 1.52 24.19 -9.67
C GLU A 324 1.66 25.00 -8.38
N MET A 325 1.67 26.35 -8.47
CA MET A 325 1.70 27.23 -7.29
C MET A 325 0.45 27.07 -6.41
N ASN A 326 -0.75 26.98 -6.99
CA ASN A 326 -1.99 26.81 -6.21
C ASN A 326 -2.08 25.42 -5.57
N GLN A 327 -1.67 24.36 -6.28
CA GLN A 327 -1.60 23.01 -5.71
C GLN A 327 -0.60 22.95 -4.55
N PHE A 328 0.61 23.47 -4.76
CA PHE A 328 1.63 23.50 -3.72
C PHE A 328 1.19 24.33 -2.49
N GLY A 329 0.57 25.50 -2.70
CA GLY A 329 0.01 26.32 -1.63
C GLY A 329 -1.11 25.64 -0.84
N ALA A 330 -1.90 24.76 -1.48
CA ALA A 330 -2.94 23.98 -0.81
C ALA A 330 -2.37 22.92 0.14
N GLU A 331 -1.39 22.12 -0.31
CA GLU A 331 -0.80 21.08 0.56
C GLU A 331 0.02 21.67 1.70
N VAL A 332 0.76 22.75 1.45
CA VAL A 332 1.42 23.52 2.51
C VAL A 332 0.38 24.06 3.50
N SER A 333 -0.76 24.58 3.03
CA SER A 333 -1.86 24.99 3.93
C SER A 333 -2.36 23.82 4.80
N GLY A 334 -2.58 22.64 4.21
CA GLY A 334 -3.09 21.46 4.91
C GLY A 334 -2.17 20.92 5.99
N ILE A 335 -0.85 20.85 5.72
CA ILE A 335 0.14 20.48 6.73
C ILE A 335 0.15 21.53 7.86
N LEU A 336 0.12 22.82 7.52
CA LEU A 336 0.18 23.92 8.49
C LEU A 336 -1.09 24.08 9.33
N GLU A 337 -2.28 23.70 8.83
CA GLU A 337 -3.52 23.66 9.62
C GLU A 337 -3.34 22.82 10.90
N SER A 338 -2.50 21.78 10.86
CA SER A 338 -2.20 20.90 12.00
C SER A 338 -1.31 21.53 13.08
N PHE A 339 -0.56 22.60 12.77
CA PHE A 339 0.43 23.21 13.67
C PHE A 339 0.07 24.63 14.16
N ASP A 340 0.71 25.07 15.24
CA ASP A 340 0.51 26.41 15.83
C ASP A 340 1.73 27.31 15.60
N THR A 341 2.01 27.62 14.33
CA THR A 341 3.17 28.40 13.84
C THR A 341 2.79 29.56 12.91
N THR A 342 3.75 30.47 12.66
CA THR A 342 3.72 31.52 11.63
C THR A 342 4.42 30.99 10.38
N VAL A 343 3.89 31.28 9.19
CA VAL A 343 4.56 30.97 7.93
C VAL A 343 4.79 32.21 7.11
N HIS A 344 6.04 32.39 6.67
CA HIS A 344 6.50 33.53 5.91
C HIS A 344 6.74 33.11 4.46
N VAL A 345 5.90 33.58 3.56
CA VAL A 345 6.03 33.35 2.12
C VAL A 345 6.86 34.48 1.53
N ALA A 346 7.94 34.13 0.82
CA ALA A 346 8.78 35.08 0.08
C ALA A 346 8.68 34.76 -1.42
N TYR A 347 8.18 35.71 -2.20
CA TYR A 347 8.20 35.65 -3.66
C TYR A 347 9.55 36.16 -4.15
N CYS A 348 10.16 35.45 -5.09
CA CYS A 348 11.49 35.77 -5.56
C CYS A 348 11.65 35.58 -7.08
N ASP A 349 12.52 36.38 -7.68
CA ASP A 349 13.08 36.12 -9.01
C ASP A 349 14.61 36.28 -8.99
N SER A 350 15.09 37.46 -9.39
CA SER A 350 16.45 37.99 -9.24
C SER A 350 16.65 38.71 -7.90
N THR A 351 15.54 39.02 -7.23
CA THR A 351 15.42 39.66 -5.91
C THR A 351 14.20 39.09 -5.19
N VAL A 352 14.10 39.24 -3.86
CA VAL A 352 12.81 39.09 -3.18
C VAL A 352 11.93 40.27 -3.59
N THR A 353 10.82 39.97 -4.27
CA THR A 353 9.92 40.94 -4.89
C THR A 353 8.83 41.39 -3.91
N GLY A 354 8.36 40.46 -3.08
CA GLY A 354 7.42 40.70 -1.99
C GLY A 354 7.42 39.56 -0.99
N SER A 355 6.90 39.80 0.21
CA SER A 355 6.76 38.80 1.26
C SER A 355 5.42 38.94 1.98
N GLN A 356 4.86 37.82 2.40
CA GLN A 356 3.61 37.71 3.15
C GLN A 356 3.84 36.84 4.40
N SER A 357 3.01 37.02 5.42
CA SER A 357 3.11 36.25 6.66
C SER A 357 1.71 35.87 7.12
N PHE A 358 1.50 34.57 7.26
CA PHE A 358 0.20 33.96 7.53
C PHE A 358 0.28 33.18 8.85
N GLY A 359 -0.75 33.31 9.70
CA GLY A 359 -0.99 32.38 10.81
C GLY A 359 -2.14 31.43 10.49
N ARG A 360 -2.42 30.49 11.39
CA ARG A 360 -3.54 29.53 11.27
C ARG A 360 -4.91 30.17 11.00
N ASN A 361 -5.12 31.43 11.38
CA ASN A 361 -6.39 32.15 11.14
C ASN A 361 -6.51 32.75 9.73
N ASP A 362 -5.41 32.79 8.99
CA ASP A 362 -5.26 33.41 7.67
C ASP A 362 -5.16 32.35 6.56
N LEU A 363 -5.53 31.10 6.87
CA LEU A 363 -5.61 29.96 5.95
C LEU A 363 -6.99 29.84 5.31
N PRO A 364 -7.11 29.30 4.08
CA PRO A 364 -6.03 28.80 3.21
C PRO A 364 -5.16 29.93 2.64
N LEU A 365 -3.93 29.61 2.23
CA LEU A 365 -2.98 30.58 1.70
C LEU A 365 -3.44 31.19 0.36
N GLU A 366 -4.02 32.39 0.38
CA GLU A 366 -4.24 33.20 -0.84
C GLU A 366 -2.91 33.76 -1.36
N LEU A 367 -2.17 32.95 -2.12
CA LEU A 367 -0.90 33.34 -2.73
C LEU A 367 -1.12 34.39 -3.83
N THR A 368 -0.43 35.53 -3.72
CA THR A 368 -0.43 36.59 -4.74
C THR A 368 1.00 36.83 -5.25
N PRO A 369 1.48 36.06 -6.24
CA PRO A 369 2.83 36.21 -6.75
C PRO A 369 3.02 37.56 -7.45
N GLU A 370 4.04 38.30 -7.01
CA GLU A 370 4.54 39.50 -7.68
C GLU A 370 5.94 39.19 -8.24
N GLY A 371 6.17 39.30 -9.55
CA GLY A 371 7.47 38.93 -10.15
C GLY A 371 7.46 38.84 -11.68
N GLY A 372 8.42 38.10 -12.22
CA GLY A 372 8.57 37.83 -13.66
C GLY A 372 9.96 38.13 -14.24
N GLY A 373 10.99 38.28 -13.39
CA GLY A 373 12.39 38.39 -13.78
C GLY A 373 13.05 37.04 -14.16
N GLY A 374 14.38 37.03 -14.11
CA GLY A 374 15.19 35.80 -14.19
C GLY A 374 15.70 35.40 -12.81
N THR A 375 16.08 34.15 -12.64
CA THR A 375 16.22 33.47 -11.33
C THR A 375 17.58 33.68 -10.63
N ASP A 376 17.56 33.86 -9.31
CA ASP A 376 18.71 33.84 -8.38
C ASP A 376 18.22 33.42 -6.99
N TYR A 377 18.78 32.35 -6.40
CA TYR A 377 18.26 31.82 -5.14
C TYR A 377 18.77 32.55 -3.89
N ARG A 378 19.87 33.30 -4.03
CA ARG A 378 20.57 33.98 -2.91
C ARG A 378 19.74 35.03 -2.16
N PRO A 379 18.93 35.89 -2.82
CA PRO A 379 18.19 36.96 -2.15
C PRO A 379 17.24 36.48 -1.05
N VAL A 380 16.71 35.26 -1.13
CA VAL A 380 15.84 34.68 -0.10
C VAL A 380 16.61 34.48 1.20
N PHE A 381 17.79 33.88 1.16
CA PHE A 381 18.63 33.63 2.34
C PHE A 381 19.14 34.96 2.93
N GLU A 382 19.50 35.92 2.07
CA GLU A 382 19.86 37.28 2.48
C GLU A 382 18.67 38.02 3.13
N TRP A 383 17.43 37.75 2.73
CA TRP A 383 16.21 38.32 3.31
C TRP A 383 15.88 37.71 4.68
N VAL A 384 15.99 36.38 4.84
CA VAL A 384 15.82 35.68 6.14
C VAL A 384 16.79 36.23 7.19
N GLU A 385 18.05 36.48 6.82
CA GLU A 385 19.04 37.12 7.71
C GLU A 385 18.70 38.59 8.04
N GLN A 386 18.10 39.33 7.09
CA GLN A 386 17.74 40.74 7.27
C GLN A 386 16.52 40.96 8.18
N GLU A 387 15.49 40.12 8.08
CA GLU A 387 14.34 40.14 9.00
C GLU A 387 14.69 39.52 10.37
N GLY A 388 15.78 38.75 10.46
CA GLY A 388 16.24 38.11 11.69
C GLY A 388 15.41 36.89 12.10
N LEU A 389 14.88 36.17 11.11
CA LEU A 389 14.08 34.96 11.31
C LEU A 389 14.99 33.76 11.62
N ASP A 390 14.53 32.88 12.52
CA ASP A 390 15.18 31.62 12.91
C ASP A 390 14.23 30.44 12.59
N PRO A 391 14.12 30.04 11.31
CA PRO A 391 13.05 29.15 10.88
C PRO A 391 13.32 27.67 11.17
N ALA A 392 12.26 26.92 11.47
CA ALA A 392 12.31 25.47 11.68
C ALA A 392 12.87 24.73 10.46
N CYS A 393 12.52 25.23 9.28
CA CYS A 393 13.10 24.89 7.99
C CYS A 393 12.73 25.96 6.94
N LEU A 394 13.45 25.96 5.82
CA LEU A 394 13.09 26.69 4.61
C LEU A 394 12.70 25.69 3.51
N VAL A 395 11.53 25.88 2.89
CA VAL A 395 11.10 25.13 1.70
C VAL A 395 11.19 26.06 0.49
N TYR A 396 11.72 25.58 -0.64
CA TYR A 396 11.96 26.39 -1.83
C TYR A 396 11.35 25.73 -3.07
N LEU A 397 10.26 26.30 -3.60
CA LEU A 397 9.61 25.85 -4.84
C LEU A 397 10.29 26.49 -6.07
N THR A 398 10.82 25.70 -7.00
CA THR A 398 11.54 26.18 -8.20
C THR A 398 11.68 25.08 -9.28
N ASP A 399 12.04 25.44 -10.52
CA ASP A 399 12.37 24.51 -11.60
C ASP A 399 13.81 23.94 -11.52
N MET A 400 14.63 24.49 -10.61
CA MET A 400 16.05 24.17 -10.42
C MET A 400 16.97 24.46 -11.62
N GLU A 401 16.55 25.21 -12.65
CA GLU A 401 17.40 25.53 -13.82
C GLU A 401 18.55 26.49 -13.49
N CYS A 402 18.42 27.31 -12.45
CA CYS A 402 19.47 28.26 -12.07
C CYS A 402 20.64 27.63 -11.27
N MET A 403 21.81 28.25 -11.41
CA MET A 403 23.09 27.85 -10.79
C MET A 403 23.52 28.78 -9.62
N HIS A 404 22.73 29.81 -9.30
CA HIS A 404 23.11 30.85 -8.34
C HIS A 404 22.65 30.52 -6.91
N PHE A 405 23.31 29.53 -6.31
CA PHE A 405 23.10 29.16 -4.91
C PHE A 405 23.91 30.03 -3.93
N PRO A 406 23.51 30.09 -2.64
CA PRO A 406 24.39 30.55 -1.55
C PRO A 406 25.73 29.82 -1.52
N ARG A 407 26.76 30.50 -0.98
CA ARG A 407 28.13 29.95 -0.87
C ARG A 407 28.41 29.21 0.43
N CYS A 408 27.48 29.31 1.38
CA CYS A 408 27.53 28.67 2.69
C CYS A 408 26.18 27.98 2.90
N ASP A 409 26.21 26.85 3.60
CA ASP A 409 25.03 26.19 4.15
C ASP A 409 24.46 27.06 5.29
N PRO A 410 23.14 27.36 5.34
CA PRO A 410 22.53 28.09 6.45
C PRO A 410 22.49 27.25 7.75
N GLU A 411 22.21 27.89 8.88
CA GLU A 411 22.11 27.18 10.18
C GLU A 411 20.78 26.39 10.34
N TYR A 412 19.81 26.60 9.44
CA TYR A 412 18.50 25.92 9.40
C TYR A 412 18.39 24.93 8.22
N PRO A 413 17.58 23.84 8.33
CA PRO A 413 17.36 22.89 7.24
C PRO A 413 16.71 23.53 6.01
N VAL A 414 17.08 23.08 4.82
CA VAL A 414 16.55 23.53 3.54
C VAL A 414 16.02 22.35 2.72
N LEU A 415 14.84 22.51 2.13
CA LEU A 415 14.19 21.55 1.23
C LEU A 415 13.91 22.20 -0.12
N TRP A 416 14.50 21.65 -1.18
CA TRP A 416 14.27 22.09 -2.56
C TRP A 416 13.15 21.26 -3.18
N ALA A 417 12.03 21.92 -3.50
CA ALA A 417 10.86 21.34 -4.13
C ALA A 417 10.90 21.63 -5.64
N ARG A 418 11.31 20.61 -6.42
CA ARG A 418 11.66 20.74 -7.83
C ARG A 418 10.47 20.43 -8.74
N VAL A 419 9.99 21.45 -9.45
CA VAL A 419 8.87 21.34 -10.40
C VAL A 419 9.37 20.88 -11.78
N GLY A 420 8.60 20.01 -12.46
CA GLY A 420 8.80 19.67 -13.86
C GLY A 420 10.00 18.74 -14.18
N GLY A 421 10.73 18.25 -13.16
CA GLY A 421 11.78 17.23 -13.29
C GLY A 421 13.06 17.66 -14.02
N GLY A 422 13.18 18.93 -14.43
CA GLY A 422 14.35 19.53 -15.07
C GLY A 422 15.45 19.96 -14.09
N GLY A 423 16.27 20.93 -14.47
CA GLY A 423 17.19 21.60 -13.53
C GLY A 423 18.37 20.79 -12.99
N ASN A 424 18.96 21.29 -11.89
CA ASN A 424 20.27 20.89 -11.36
C ASN A 424 20.18 20.45 -9.88
N THR A 425 21.09 19.57 -9.45
CA THR A 425 21.23 19.22 -8.02
C THR A 425 21.80 20.39 -7.21
N PRO A 426 21.21 20.76 -6.06
CA PRO A 426 21.71 21.84 -5.21
C PRO A 426 23.00 21.44 -4.48
N PRO A 427 23.81 22.41 -4.00
CA PRO A 427 25.02 22.13 -3.24
C PRO A 427 24.78 21.78 -1.76
N PHE A 428 23.57 22.00 -1.24
CA PHE A 428 23.15 21.70 0.14
C PHE A 428 21.61 21.56 0.22
N GLY A 429 21.11 21.03 1.33
CA GLY A 429 19.67 20.77 1.55
C GLY A 429 19.19 19.43 0.98
N ASP A 430 18.00 19.02 1.41
CA ASP A 430 17.29 17.87 0.86
C ASP A 430 16.52 18.29 -0.42
N MET A 431 16.20 17.34 -1.30
CA MET A 431 15.43 17.58 -2.54
C MET A 431 14.22 16.63 -2.62
N ILE A 432 13.09 17.16 -3.07
CA ILE A 432 11.90 16.41 -3.48
C ILE A 432 11.47 16.87 -4.88
N ASP A 433 10.89 15.95 -5.63
CA ASP A 433 10.36 16.21 -6.97
C ASP A 433 8.84 16.36 -6.92
N ILE A 434 8.32 17.35 -7.65
CA ILE A 434 6.89 17.59 -7.88
C ILE A 434 6.61 17.33 -9.36
N HIS A 435 5.54 16.60 -9.63
CA HIS A 435 5.19 16.02 -10.95
C HIS A 435 3.72 16.27 -11.29
#